data_AF-A0A836FAF7-F1
#
_entry.id   AF-A0A836FAF7-F1
#
_cell.length_a   1.000
_cell.length_b   1.000
_cell.length_c   1.000
_cell.angle_alpha   90.00
_cell.angle_beta   90.00
_cell.angle_gamma   90.00
#
_symmetry.space_group_name_H-M   'P 1'
#
loop_
_entity.id
_entity.type
_entity.pdbx_description
1 polymer ?
#
loop_
_entity_poly.entity_id
_entity_poly.type
_entity_poly.pdbx_seq_one_letter_code
_entity_poly.pdbx_strand_id
1 'polypeptide(L)' 'MRYRRRELGGSASMAADRRFHSYEEAQKWIDSWIASKDMSFFRRGIHVLPERWEKVVSSDGQYFK' A
#
# COMPACT_ATOMS: atom_id res chain seq x y z
N MET A 1 22.03 -1.35 7.37
CA MET A 1 20.93 -0.81 6.52
C MET A 1 19.67 -1.61 6.77
N ARG A 2 18.55 -0.99 7.16
CA ARG A 2 17.25 -1.66 7.33
C ARG A 2 16.17 -0.75 6.74
N TYR A 3 15.64 -1.11 5.58
CA TYR A 3 14.48 -0.44 5.01
C TYR A 3 13.25 -0.80 5.86
N ARG A 4 12.76 0.20 6.62
CA ARG A 4 11.58 0.06 7.45
C ARG A 4 10.34 0.27 6.59
N ARG A 5 9.76 -0.86 6.20
CA ARG A 5 8.39 -1.12 5.76
C ARG A 5 7.35 -0.46 6.68
N ARG A 6 7.00 0.80 6.42
CA ARG A 6 5.76 1.48 6.84
C ARG A 6 5.58 2.55 5.78
N GLU A 7 4.86 2.28 4.70
CA GLU A 7 3.66 3.07 4.33
C GLU A 7 2.89 2.42 3.15
N LEU A 8 3.29 1.21 2.72
CA LEU A 8 2.59 0.34 1.74
C LEU A 8 2.52 -1.13 2.23
N GLY A 9 2.80 -1.37 3.51
CA GLY A 9 3.17 -2.68 4.06
C GLY A 9 2.04 -3.70 4.30
N GLY A 10 0.97 -3.69 3.49
CA GLY A 10 -0.15 -4.62 3.65
C GLY A 10 -0.36 -5.59 2.47
N SER A 11 0.00 -5.21 1.25
CA SER A 11 -0.23 -6.02 0.04
C SER A 11 1.01 -6.83 -0.35
N ALA A 12 2.18 -6.19 -0.39
CA ALA A 12 3.42 -6.81 -0.86
C ALA A 12 3.88 -8.01 0.01
N SER A 13 3.68 -7.97 1.33
CA SER A 13 4.03 -9.12 2.19
C SER A 13 3.03 -10.28 2.11
N MET A 14 1.80 -10.05 1.63
CA MET A 14 0.77 -11.08 1.52
C MET A 14 0.77 -11.79 0.16
N ALA A 15 1.30 -11.15 -0.88
CA ALA A 15 1.43 -11.70 -2.23
C ALA A 15 2.83 -12.27 -2.54
N ALA A 16 3.85 -11.96 -1.71
CA ALA A 16 5.24 -12.33 -2.00
C ALA A 16 5.48 -13.85 -2.16
N ASP A 17 4.70 -14.69 -1.47
CA ASP A 17 4.82 -16.15 -1.54
C ASP A 17 3.68 -16.84 -2.32
N ARG A 18 2.83 -16.07 -3.02
CA ARG A 18 1.65 -16.61 -3.71
C ARG A 18 1.87 -16.62 -5.21
N ARG A 19 1.83 -17.81 -5.82
CA ARG A 19 1.77 -17.97 -7.28
C ARG A 19 0.30 -18.14 -7.68
N PHE A 20 -0.15 -17.34 -8.63
CA PHE A 20 -1.47 -17.49 -9.24
C PHE A 20 -1.34 -18.30 -10.52
N HIS A 21 -2.26 -19.23 -10.74
CA HIS A 21 -2.29 -20.07 -11.93
C HIS A 21 -3.30 -19.59 -12.97
N SER A 22 -4.17 -18.64 -12.60
CA SER A 22 -5.11 -18.00 -13.52
C SER A 22 -5.43 -16.55 -13.12
N TYR A 23 -6.03 -15.81 -14.05
CA TYR A 23 -6.51 -14.46 -13.80
C TYR A 23 -7.66 -14.45 -12.78
N GLU A 24 -8.58 -15.41 -12.87
CA GLU A 24 -9.73 -15.54 -11.97
C GLU A 24 -9.29 -15.80 -10.53
N GLU A 25 -8.22 -16.56 -10.33
CA GLU A 25 -7.63 -16.81 -9.02
C GLU A 25 -7.04 -15.52 -8.43
N ALA A 26 -6.29 -14.76 -9.25
CA ALA A 26 -5.73 -13.48 -8.86
C ALA A 26 -6.83 -12.47 -8.52
N GLN A 27 -7.88 -12.39 -9.34
CA GLN A 27 -9.01 -11.50 -9.12
C GLN A 27 -9.74 -11.81 -7.81
N LYS A 28 -10.11 -13.07 -7.57
CA LYS A 28 -10.76 -13.49 -6.32
C LYS A 28 -9.90 -13.19 -5.10
N TRP A 29 -8.59 -13.35 -5.22
CA TRP A 29 -7.66 -13.02 -4.15
C TRP A 29 -7.64 -11.51 -3.86
N ILE A 30 -7.58 -10.67 -4.89
CA ILE A 30 -7.64 -9.20 -4.74
C ILE A 30 -8.96 -8.79 -4.10
N ASP A 31 -10.08 -9.33 -4.57
CA ASP A 31 -11.42 -9.02 -4.04
C ASP A 31 -11.52 -9.38 -2.56
N SER A 32 -11.07 -10.57 -2.18
CA SER A 32 -11.02 -11.00 -0.78
C SER A 32 -10.08 -10.14 0.06
N TRP A 33 -8.92 -9.75 -0.48
CA TRP A 33 -7.97 -8.89 0.22
C TRP A 33 -8.53 -7.49 0.46
N ILE A 34 -9.21 -6.89 -0.52
CA ILE A 34 -9.88 -5.60 -0.37
C ILE A 34 -11.00 -5.71 0.66
N ALA A 35 -11.84 -6.74 0.58
CA ALA A 35 -12.92 -6.99 1.54
C ALA A 35 -12.41 -7.23 2.97
N SER A 36 -11.18 -7.74 3.14
CA SER A 36 -10.55 -7.93 4.45
C SER A 36 -10.12 -6.61 5.13
N LYS A 37 -10.10 -5.47 4.42
CA LYS A 37 -9.66 -4.19 4.98
C LYS A 37 -10.84 -3.45 5.59
N ASP A 38 -10.63 -2.98 6.82
CA ASP A 38 -11.55 -2.07 7.48
C ASP A 38 -11.55 -0.68 6.83
N MET A 39 -12.67 0.04 6.95
CA MET A 39 -12.84 1.41 6.44
C MET A 39 -11.74 2.36 6.93
N SER A 40 -11.25 2.17 8.16
CA SER A 40 -10.16 2.97 8.72
C SER A 40 -8.84 2.83 7.95
N PHE A 41 -8.60 1.69 7.28
CA PHE A 41 -7.42 1.49 6.43
C PHE A 41 -7.40 2.49 5.28
N PHE A 42 -8.51 2.60 4.55
CA PHE A 42 -8.64 3.52 3.43
C PHE A 42 -8.64 4.98 3.89
N ARG A 43 -9.35 5.29 4.98
CA ARG A 43 -9.37 6.64 5.57
C ARG A 43 -7.97 7.12 5.96
N ARG A 44 -7.18 6.28 6.62
CA ARG A 44 -5.79 6.62 6.98
C ARG A 44 -4.93 6.90 5.75
N GLY A 45 -5.07 6.11 4.68
CA GLY A 45 -4.34 6.31 3.43
C GLY A 45 -4.66 7.66 2.75
N ILE A 46 -5.89 8.15 2.88
CA ILE A 46 -6.28 9.47 2.36
C ILE A 46 -5.77 10.58 3.29
N HIS A 47 -5.91 10.40 4.61
CA HIS A 47 -5.51 11.41 5.59
C HIS A 47 -4.00 11.67 5.65
N VAL A 48 -3.15 10.76 5.17
CA VAL A 48 -1.68 10.98 5.09
C VAL A 48 -1.25 11.78 3.84
N LEU A 49 -2.16 12.04 2.89
CA LEU A 49 -1.82 12.78 1.66
C LEU A 49 -1.31 14.21 1.94
N PRO A 50 -1.89 15.01 2.83
CA PRO A 50 -1.37 16.34 3.16
C PRO A 50 0.08 16.31 3.66
N GLU A 51 0.41 15.36 4.55
CA GLU A 51 1.78 15.17 5.04
C GLU A 51 2.74 14.82 3.89
N ARG A 52 2.31 13.98 2.95
CA ARG A 52 3.13 13.62 1.78
C ARG A 52 3.32 14.81 0.85
N TRP A 53 2.29 15.63 0.62
CA TRP A 53 2.41 16.82 -0.21
C TRP A 53 3.34 17.86 0.41
N GLU A 54 3.28 18.06 1.72
CA GLU A 54 4.21 18.93 2.44
C GLU A 54 5.67 18.46 2.27
N LYS A 55 5.90 17.14 2.30
CA LYS A 55 7.22 16.56 2.03
C LYS A 55 7.66 16.73 0.58
N VAL A 56 6.76 16.64 -0.41
CA VAL A 56 7.08 16.94 -1.83
C VAL A 56 7.58 18.39 -1.95
N VAL A 57 6.83 19.34 -1.39
CA VAL A 57 7.18 20.77 -1.44
C VAL A 57 8.52 21.03 -0.75
N SER A 58 8.71 20.46 0.44
CA SER A 58 9.95 20.61 1.22
C SER A 58 11.16 19.91 0.58
N SER A 59 10.92 19.01 -0.39
CA SER A 59 11.98 18.28 -1.11
C SER A 59 12.20 18.83 -2.51
N ASP A 60 11.65 20.00 -2.87
CA ASP A 60 11.69 20.56 -4.22
C ASP A 60 11.25 19.56 -5.30
N GLY A 61 10.22 18.78 -4.99
CA GLY A 61 9.69 17.76 -5.90
C GLY A 61 10.50 16.46 -5.96
N GLN A 62 11.60 16.33 -5.22
CA GLN A 62 12.37 15.08 -5.14
C GLN A 62 11.63 14.01 -4.33
N TYR A 63 11.96 12.75 -4.60
CA TYR A 63 11.48 11.63 -3.80
C TYR A 63 12.02 11.71 -2.36
N PHE A 64 11.12 11.54 -1.39
CA PHE A 64 11.42 11.54 0.04
C PHE A 64 11.14 10.17 0.67
N LYS A 65 11.73 9.94 1.84
CA LYS A 65 11.57 8.70 2.63
C LYS A 65 10.34 8.72 3.53
#